data_AF-A0A4S4KJB9-F1
#
_entry.id   AF-A0A4S4KJB9-F1
#
_cell.length_a   1.000
_cell.length_b   1.000
_cell.length_c   1.000
_cell.angle_alpha   90.00
_cell.angle_beta   90.00
_cell.angle_gamma   90.00
#
_symmetry.space_group_name_H-M   'P 1'
#
loop_
_entity.id
_entity.type
_entity.pdbx_description
1 polymer ?
#
loop_
_entity_poly.entity_id
_entity_poly.type
_entity_poly.pdbx_seq_one_letter_code
_entity_poly.pdbx_strand_id
1 'polypeptide(L)'
;MDQQREELPRISVDSLHDWERIKASYTDAATATFETRVASRSEADKNLLRKHLQKFIDRTFEMSTANLRINGRNFEDLNAEEQGGIEPFDEGLDRHIWSLSDQSLQWDGEIAKKRREKPREVHRLMKELLETQQVVDEAETEEYAHVVEGDDEIEADMTEAYNEAENVSRKTYAVAEELQQCVATQYERSERLKVVTAEVKALKF
;
A
#
# COMPACT_ATOMS: atom_id res chain seq x y z
N MET A 1 18.55 -23.89 3.23
CA MET A 1 19.81 -23.63 3.95
C MET A 1 20.61 -22.65 3.12
N ASP A 2 20.14 -21.41 2.99
CA ASP A 2 20.83 -20.32 2.29
C ASP A 2 20.79 -19.07 3.17
N GLN A 3 21.13 -19.25 4.44
CA GLN A 3 21.44 -18.14 5.32
C GLN A 3 22.78 -17.55 4.86
N GLN A 4 22.75 -16.28 4.48
CA GLN A 4 23.85 -15.37 4.75
C GLN A 4 25.21 -15.86 4.23
N ARG A 5 25.40 -15.85 2.90
CA ARG A 5 26.68 -15.28 2.44
C ARG A 5 26.61 -13.84 2.90
N GLU A 6 27.23 -13.52 4.02
CA GLU A 6 27.50 -12.16 4.46
C GLU A 6 27.91 -11.38 3.20
N GLU A 7 27.04 -10.48 2.73
CA GLU A 7 27.41 -9.57 1.65
C GLU A 7 28.57 -8.76 2.20
N LEU A 8 29.79 -9.13 1.81
CA LEU A 8 30.97 -8.34 2.12
C LEU A 8 30.61 -6.89 1.79
N PRO A 9 30.77 -5.96 2.75
CA PRO A 9 30.33 -4.58 2.58
C PRO A 9 31.06 -4.00 1.36
N ARG A 10 30.31 -3.82 0.27
CA ARG A 10 30.82 -3.22 -0.96
C ARG A 10 30.89 -1.71 -0.76
N ILE A 11 31.94 -1.10 -1.31
CA ILE A 11 32.15 0.34 -1.22
C ILE A 11 31.16 1.01 -2.18
N SER A 12 30.30 1.87 -1.66
CA SER A 12 29.38 2.67 -2.47
C SER A 12 30.04 3.99 -2.90
N VAL A 13 29.92 4.31 -4.17
CA VAL A 13 30.32 5.58 -4.78
C VAL A 13 29.08 6.21 -5.42
N ASP A 14 28.91 7.52 -5.25
CA ASP A 14 27.72 8.24 -5.71
C ASP A 14 27.72 8.49 -7.23
N SER A 15 28.87 8.45 -7.89
CA SER A 15 28.93 8.67 -9.34
C SER A 15 30.11 7.96 -9.99
N LEU A 16 29.93 7.56 -11.25
CA LEU A 16 31.03 7.12 -12.12
C LEU A 16 32.11 8.20 -12.23
N HIS A 17 31.70 9.47 -12.27
CA HIS A 17 32.65 10.59 -12.33
C HIS A 17 33.53 10.69 -11.08
N ASP A 18 32.97 10.39 -9.90
CA ASP A 18 33.75 10.39 -8.66
C ASP A 18 34.77 9.24 -8.66
N TRP A 19 34.41 8.09 -9.21
CA TRP A 19 35.32 6.97 -9.38
C TRP A 19 36.48 7.29 -10.32
N GLU A 20 36.18 7.89 -11.48
CA GLU A 20 37.19 8.37 -12.43
C GLU A 20 38.10 9.44 -11.80
N ARG A 21 37.53 10.36 -11.01
CA ARG A 21 38.28 11.38 -10.29
C ARG A 21 39.24 10.77 -9.28
N ILE A 22 38.82 9.74 -8.54
CA ILE A 22 39.69 9.01 -7.61
C ILE A 22 40.83 8.33 -8.38
N LYS A 23 40.54 7.69 -9.51
CA LYS A 23 41.56 7.06 -10.36
C LYS A 23 42.56 8.09 -10.89
N ALA A 24 42.10 9.23 -11.38
CA ALA A 24 42.96 10.31 -11.85
C ALA A 24 43.85 10.86 -10.72
N SER A 25 43.26 11.22 -9.58
CA SER A 25 43.98 11.77 -8.43
C SER A 25 45.03 10.80 -7.88
N TYR A 26 44.71 9.50 -7.80
CA TYR A 26 45.68 8.48 -7.40
C TYR A 26 46.81 8.34 -8.42
N THR A 27 46.49 8.35 -9.71
CA THR A 27 47.48 8.26 -10.79
C THR A 27 48.44 9.45 -10.77
N ASP A 28 47.92 10.65 -10.56
CA ASP A 28 48.71 11.88 -10.46
C ASP A 28 49.63 11.85 -9.22
N ALA A 29 49.11 11.43 -8.07
CA ALA A 29 49.92 11.30 -6.85
C ALA A 29 51.00 10.21 -6.98
N ALA A 30 50.65 9.06 -7.58
CA ALA A 30 51.58 7.96 -7.81
C ALA A 30 52.69 8.33 -8.80
N THR A 31 52.35 9.05 -9.87
CA THR A 31 53.33 9.52 -10.86
C THR A 31 54.24 10.61 -10.29
N ALA A 32 53.71 11.58 -9.55
CA ALA A 32 54.52 12.63 -8.90
C ALA A 32 55.53 12.05 -7.88
N THR A 33 55.07 11.10 -7.05
CA THR A 33 55.95 10.42 -6.09
C THR A 33 56.98 9.51 -6.77
N PHE A 34 56.59 8.86 -7.87
CA PHE A 34 57.49 8.07 -8.70
C PHE A 34 58.61 8.92 -9.31
N GLU A 35 58.27 10.07 -9.90
CA GLU A 35 59.24 10.98 -10.53
C GLU A 35 60.27 11.49 -9.52
N THR A 36 59.81 11.83 -8.30
CA THR A 36 60.69 12.26 -7.22
C THR A 36 61.68 11.16 -6.81
N ARG A 37 61.24 9.90 -6.72
CA ARG A 37 62.08 8.77 -6.29
C ARG A 37 63.03 8.25 -7.36
N VAL A 38 62.71 8.48 -8.63
CA VAL A 38 63.43 7.91 -9.78
C VAL A 38 64.32 8.96 -10.47
N ALA A 39 64.37 10.19 -9.95
CA ALA A 39 65.17 11.30 -10.48
C ALA A 39 66.64 10.96 -10.79
N SER A 40 67.28 10.10 -9.98
CA SER A 40 68.69 9.70 -10.11
C SER A 40 68.97 8.51 -11.03
N ARG A 41 67.95 7.87 -11.62
CA ARG A 41 68.12 6.70 -12.51
C ARG A 41 68.28 7.07 -13.99
N SER A 42 68.74 6.12 -14.81
CA SER A 42 68.80 6.23 -16.27
C SER A 42 67.41 6.31 -16.90
N GLU A 43 67.23 7.12 -17.96
CA GLU A 43 65.95 7.30 -18.66
C GLU A 43 65.33 6.00 -19.18
N ALA A 44 66.16 5.03 -19.58
CA ALA A 44 65.68 3.71 -19.99
C ALA A 44 64.95 2.98 -18.84
N ASP A 45 65.53 3.03 -17.64
CA ASP A 45 64.96 2.42 -16.43
C ASP A 45 63.71 3.19 -15.97
N LYS A 46 63.70 4.52 -16.10
CA LYS A 46 62.52 5.34 -15.76
C LYS A 46 61.32 4.94 -16.60
N ASN A 47 61.52 4.79 -17.91
CA ASN A 47 60.46 4.43 -18.84
C ASN A 47 59.94 3.01 -18.59
N LEU A 48 60.82 2.05 -18.30
CA LEU A 48 60.42 0.69 -17.96
C LEU A 48 59.59 0.67 -16.67
N LEU A 49 60.07 1.32 -15.61
CA LEU A 49 59.38 1.38 -14.33
C LEU A 49 58.06 2.15 -14.39
N ARG A 50 57.97 3.22 -15.20
CA ARG A 50 56.72 3.97 -15.44
C ARG A 50 55.66 3.06 -16.08
N LYS A 51 56.04 2.22 -17.05
CA LYS A 51 55.12 1.22 -17.64
C LYS A 51 54.64 0.20 -16.60
N HIS A 52 55.53 -0.27 -15.73
CA HIS A 52 55.13 -1.18 -14.65
C HIS A 52 54.24 -0.52 -13.61
N LEU A 53 54.49 0.74 -13.27
CA LEU A 53 53.63 1.53 -12.39
C LEU A 53 52.23 1.67 -12.99
N GLN A 54 52.13 2.06 -14.26
CA GLN A 54 50.83 2.19 -14.92
C GLN A 54 50.07 0.85 -14.92
N LYS A 55 50.74 -0.24 -15.26
CA LYS A 55 50.15 -1.58 -15.22
C LYS A 55 49.71 -1.99 -13.81
N PHE A 56 50.46 -1.57 -12.78
CA PHE A 56 50.08 -1.80 -11.39
C PHE A 56 48.81 -1.01 -11.03
N ILE A 57 48.77 0.28 -11.36
CA ILE A 57 47.61 1.15 -11.16
C ILE A 57 46.37 0.53 -11.84
N ASP A 58 46.47 0.21 -13.14
CA ASP A 58 45.35 -0.35 -13.89
C ASP A 58 44.84 -1.66 -13.27
N ARG A 59 45.75 -2.56 -12.87
CA ARG A 59 45.39 -3.82 -12.21
C ARG A 59 44.76 -3.62 -10.83
N THR A 60 45.21 -2.62 -10.06
CA THR A 60 44.59 -2.33 -8.76
C THR A 60 43.16 -1.83 -8.91
N PHE A 61 42.91 -0.96 -9.90
CA PHE A 61 41.56 -0.49 -10.18
C PHE A 61 40.68 -1.59 -10.75
N GLU A 62 41.21 -2.45 -11.63
CA GLU A 62 40.51 -3.64 -12.13
C GLU A 62 40.11 -4.61 -11.01
N MET A 63 40.97 -4.86 -10.03
CA MET A 63 40.64 -5.71 -8.89
C MET A 63 39.60 -5.09 -7.95
N SER A 64 39.54 -3.75 -7.89
CA SER A 64 38.62 -3.04 -7.01
C SER A 64 37.18 -2.96 -7.53
N THR A 65 36.96 -3.15 -8.83
CA THR A 65 35.62 -3.04 -9.45
C THR A 65 34.61 -4.04 -8.87
N ALA A 66 35.03 -5.28 -8.60
CA ALA A 66 34.17 -6.33 -8.05
C ALA A 66 33.58 -5.98 -6.67
N ASN A 67 34.25 -5.09 -5.93
CA ASN A 67 33.85 -4.67 -4.58
C ASN A 67 33.16 -3.30 -4.57
N LEU A 68 32.83 -2.74 -5.74
CA LEU A 68 32.32 -1.39 -5.88
C LEU A 68 30.84 -1.38 -6.29
N ARG A 69 30.07 -0.48 -5.67
CA ARG A 69 28.69 -0.14 -6.05
C ARG A 69 28.64 1.31 -6.49
N ILE A 70 28.01 1.60 -7.63
CA ILE A 70 27.76 2.96 -8.10
C ILE A 70 26.26 3.20 -8.09
N ASN A 71 25.79 4.23 -7.39
CA ASN A 71 24.37 4.56 -7.28
C ASN A 71 23.48 3.36 -6.91
N GLY A 72 23.98 2.51 -6.01
CA GLY A 72 23.27 1.31 -5.55
C GLY A 72 23.26 0.12 -6.51
N ARG A 73 23.84 0.25 -7.72
CA ARG A 73 24.07 -0.86 -8.65
C ARG A 73 25.49 -1.41 -8.49
N ASN A 74 25.70 -2.71 -8.72
CA ASN A 74 27.07 -3.24 -8.73
C ASN A 74 27.81 -2.76 -9.98
N PHE A 75 29.12 -2.54 -9.85
CA PHE A 75 29.93 -2.10 -10.99
C PHE A 75 29.96 -3.10 -12.15
N GLU A 76 29.85 -4.40 -11.87
CA GLU A 76 29.81 -5.48 -12.87
C GLU A 76 28.55 -5.45 -13.73
N ASP A 77 27.45 -4.88 -13.20
CA ASP A 77 26.16 -4.77 -13.87
C ASP A 77 26.08 -3.51 -14.76
N LEU A 78 27.07 -2.61 -14.67
CA LEU A 78 27.17 -1.43 -15.52
C LEU A 78 27.67 -1.86 -16.90
N ASN A 79 26.84 -1.63 -17.93
CA ASN A 79 27.19 -1.95 -19.31
C ASN A 79 28.44 -1.20 -19.76
N ALA A 80 29.23 -1.79 -20.67
CA ALA A 80 30.44 -1.16 -21.22
C ALA A 80 30.16 0.20 -21.89
N GLU A 81 28.93 0.45 -22.34
CA GLU A 81 28.47 1.75 -22.85
C GLU A 81 28.20 2.77 -21.74
N GLU A 82 27.66 2.35 -20.58
CA GLU A 82 27.49 3.22 -19.40
C GLU A 82 28.82 3.62 -18.78
N GLN A 83 29.85 2.75 -18.86
CA GLN A 83 31.22 3.07 -18.48
C GLN A 83 31.85 4.14 -19.38
N GLY A 84 31.30 4.39 -20.57
CA GLY A 84 31.70 5.45 -21.49
C GLY A 84 31.07 6.82 -21.20
N GLY A 85 30.29 6.95 -20.13
CA GLY A 85 29.67 8.20 -19.69
C GLY A 85 28.45 8.65 -20.51
N ILE A 86 27.97 7.82 -21.44
CA ILE A 86 26.75 8.07 -22.21
C ILE A 86 25.72 7.05 -21.75
N GLU A 87 24.82 7.49 -20.86
CA GLU A 87 23.65 6.69 -20.49
C GLU A 87 22.83 6.38 -21.76
N PRO A 88 22.56 5.10 -22.07
CA PRO A 88 21.74 4.74 -23.22
C PRO A 88 20.34 5.34 -23.11
N PHE A 89 19.80 5.84 -24.21
CA PHE A 89 18.44 6.39 -24.20
C PHE A 89 17.41 5.28 -23.97
N ASP A 90 16.72 5.33 -22.83
CA ASP A 90 15.65 4.39 -22.52
C ASP A 90 14.33 4.85 -23.17
N GLU A 91 14.07 4.34 -24.39
CA GLU A 91 12.80 4.57 -25.09
C GLU A 91 11.57 4.09 -24.29
N GLY A 92 11.73 3.11 -23.42
CA GLY A 92 10.66 2.59 -22.57
C GLY A 92 10.28 3.61 -21.49
N LEU A 93 11.29 4.22 -20.86
CA LEU A 93 11.10 5.30 -19.91
C LEU A 93 10.46 6.52 -20.57
N ASP A 94 10.91 6.90 -21.77
CA ASP A 94 10.31 8.01 -22.51
C ASP A 94 8.82 7.75 -22.80
N ARG A 95 8.48 6.59 -23.37
CA ARG A 95 7.07 6.18 -23.58
C ARG A 95 6.26 6.21 -22.30
N HIS A 96 6.86 5.84 -21.18
CA HIS A 96 6.20 5.89 -19.88
C HIS A 96 5.94 7.33 -19.43
N ILE A 97 6.90 8.24 -19.60
CA ILE A 97 6.75 9.67 -19.33
C ILE A 97 5.59 10.25 -20.14
N TRP A 98 5.53 9.94 -21.44
CA TRP A 98 4.43 10.37 -22.32
C TRP A 98 3.08 9.81 -21.86
N SER A 99 3.02 8.51 -21.54
CA SER A 99 1.80 7.88 -21.04
C SER A 99 1.33 8.48 -19.72
N LEU A 100 2.25 8.78 -18.80
CA LEU A 100 1.91 9.40 -17.52
C LEU A 100 1.43 10.83 -17.69
N SER A 101 2.05 11.58 -18.60
CA SER A 101 1.61 12.95 -18.93
C SER A 101 0.20 12.94 -19.52
N ASP A 102 -0.11 12.01 -20.42
CA ASP A 102 -1.45 11.90 -21.00
C ASP A 102 -2.48 11.51 -19.93
N GLN A 103 -2.15 10.55 -19.07
CA GLN A 103 -3.01 10.20 -17.93
C GLN A 103 -3.25 11.41 -17.02
N SER A 104 -2.22 12.16 -16.64
CA SER A 104 -2.36 13.36 -15.82
C SER A 104 -3.35 14.35 -16.43
N LEU A 105 -3.27 14.59 -17.74
CA LEU A 105 -4.17 15.49 -18.45
C LEU A 105 -5.62 14.98 -18.43
N GLN A 106 -5.82 13.67 -18.59
CA GLN A 106 -7.13 13.03 -18.50
C GLN A 106 -7.74 13.20 -17.10
N TRP A 107 -6.95 12.94 -16.05
CA TRP A 107 -7.37 13.11 -14.66
C TRP A 107 -7.74 14.56 -14.34
N ASP A 108 -6.94 15.52 -14.81
CA ASP A 108 -7.26 16.94 -14.63
C ASP A 108 -8.58 17.32 -15.30
N GLY A 109 -8.82 16.80 -16.51
CA GLY A 109 -10.08 16.97 -17.23
C GLY A 109 -11.27 16.36 -16.49
N GLU A 110 -11.13 15.14 -15.97
CA GLU A 110 -12.17 14.50 -15.17
C GLU A 110 -12.47 15.25 -13.88
N ILE A 111 -11.44 15.69 -13.16
CA ILE A 111 -11.58 16.42 -11.91
C ILE A 111 -12.30 17.75 -12.18
N ALA A 112 -11.94 18.47 -13.25
CA ALA A 112 -12.61 19.71 -13.63
C ALA A 112 -14.10 19.48 -13.95
N LYS A 113 -14.44 18.41 -14.69
CA LYS A 113 -15.83 18.04 -14.98
C LYS A 113 -16.59 17.70 -13.69
N LYS A 114 -16.03 16.83 -12.85
CA LYS A 114 -16.62 16.42 -11.56
C LYS A 114 -16.83 17.64 -10.64
N ARG A 115 -15.88 18.57 -10.55
CA ARG A 115 -16.02 19.82 -9.77
C ARG A 115 -17.15 20.71 -10.26
N ARG A 116 -17.46 20.71 -11.56
CA ARG A 116 -18.54 21.51 -12.14
C ARG A 116 -19.92 20.85 -12.00
N GLU A 117 -19.99 19.54 -12.22
CA GLU A 117 -21.24 18.80 -12.35
C GLU A 117 -21.72 18.22 -11.02
N LYS A 118 -20.84 17.59 -10.24
CA LYS A 118 -21.22 16.86 -9.02
C LYS A 118 -21.88 17.75 -7.95
N PRO A 119 -21.40 18.98 -7.66
CA PRO A 119 -22.08 19.83 -6.69
C PRO A 119 -23.52 20.18 -7.09
N ARG A 120 -23.79 20.34 -8.39
CA ARG A 120 -25.13 20.65 -8.90
C ARG A 120 -26.06 19.45 -8.79
N GLU A 121 -25.56 18.25 -9.12
CA GLU A 121 -26.29 17.00 -8.94
C GLU A 121 -26.65 16.77 -7.48
N VAL A 122 -25.68 16.93 -6.57
CA VAL A 122 -25.89 16.78 -5.12
C VAL A 122 -26.88 17.80 -4.60
N HIS A 123 -26.77 19.07 -5.02
CA HIS A 123 -27.72 20.11 -4.63
C HIS A 123 -29.15 19.78 -5.06
N ARG A 124 -29.33 19.31 -6.31
CA ARG A 124 -30.65 18.90 -6.82
C ARG A 124 -31.23 17.75 -5.99
N LEU A 125 -30.44 16.71 -5.72
CA LEU A 125 -30.87 15.56 -4.93
C LEU A 125 -31.22 15.93 -3.49
N MET A 126 -30.41 16.78 -2.85
CA MET A 126 -30.71 17.28 -1.50
C MET A 126 -32.00 18.09 -1.47
N LYS A 127 -32.23 18.93 -2.49
CA LYS A 127 -33.46 19.72 -2.58
C LYS A 127 -34.68 18.82 -2.72
N GLU A 128 -34.61 17.82 -3.60
CA GLU A 128 -35.67 16.82 -3.78
C GLU A 128 -35.97 16.06 -2.48
N LEU A 129 -34.94 15.64 -1.75
CA LEU A 129 -35.11 14.95 -0.46
C LEU A 129 -35.80 15.84 0.57
N LEU A 130 -35.37 17.10 0.70
CA LEU A 130 -36.00 18.04 1.63
C LEU A 130 -37.45 18.34 1.26
N GLU A 131 -37.77 18.49 -0.03
CA GLU A 131 -39.15 18.67 -0.51
C GLU A 131 -40.01 17.44 -0.18
N THR A 132 -39.50 16.23 -0.41
CA THR A 132 -40.24 15.00 -0.04
C THR A 132 -40.45 14.88 1.46
N GLN A 133 -39.48 15.29 2.27
CA GLN A 133 -39.60 15.26 3.72
C GLN A 133 -40.64 16.27 4.20
N GLN A 134 -40.65 17.50 3.66
CA GLN A 134 -41.66 18.49 4.00
C GLN A 134 -43.08 18.00 3.72
N VAL A 135 -43.31 17.32 2.59
CA VAL A 135 -44.62 16.75 2.26
C VAL A 135 -45.04 15.67 3.27
N VAL A 136 -44.10 14.84 3.73
CA VAL A 136 -44.38 13.81 4.75
C VAL A 136 -44.65 14.46 6.10
N ASP A 137 -43.82 15.42 6.51
CA ASP A 137 -43.98 16.15 7.78
C ASP A 137 -45.32 16.92 7.81
N GLU A 138 -45.74 17.53 6.70
CA GLU A 138 -47.04 18.20 6.56
C GLU A 138 -48.19 17.18 6.68
N ALA A 139 -48.12 16.04 6.00
CA ALA A 139 -49.13 14.99 6.07
C ALA A 139 -49.24 14.39 7.49
N GLU A 140 -48.11 14.15 8.16
CA GLU A 140 -48.09 13.71 9.56
C GLU A 140 -48.70 14.77 10.48
N THR A 141 -48.37 16.05 10.29
CA THR A 141 -48.92 17.15 11.10
C THR A 141 -50.44 17.26 10.94
N GLU A 142 -50.96 17.09 9.73
CA GLU A 142 -52.42 17.04 9.47
C GLU A 142 -53.08 15.83 10.14
N GLU A 143 -52.45 14.66 10.12
CA GLU A 143 -52.92 13.45 10.79
C GLU A 143 -52.94 13.63 12.33
N TYR A 144 -51.87 14.18 12.92
CA TYR A 144 -51.81 14.48 14.35
C TYR A 144 -52.82 15.55 14.78
N ALA A 145 -53.07 16.57 13.95
CA ALA A 145 -54.09 17.59 14.24
C ALA A 145 -55.51 16.99 14.31
N HIS A 146 -55.82 16.02 13.44
CA HIS A 146 -57.10 15.30 13.47
C HIS A 146 -57.27 14.40 14.70
N VAL A 147 -56.17 13.96 15.32
CA VAL A 147 -56.21 13.15 16.57
C VAL A 147 -56.40 14.04 17.82
N VAL A 148 -55.92 15.29 17.80
CA VAL A 148 -55.96 16.20 18.96
C VAL A 148 -57.30 16.97 19.08
N GLU A 149 -58.07 17.15 18.01
CA GLU A 149 -59.42 17.75 18.11
C GLU A 149 -60.48 16.81 18.74
N GLY A 150 -60.13 15.55 18.99
CA GLY A 150 -60.93 14.60 19.76
C GLY A 150 -60.55 14.56 21.23
N ASP A 151 -60.44 15.71 21.89
CA ASP A 151 -60.27 15.80 23.35
C ASP A 151 -61.61 15.53 24.05
N ASP A 152 -62.15 14.32 23.85
CA ASP A 152 -62.97 13.70 24.87
C ASP A 152 -61.99 13.30 25.97
N GLU A 153 -62.11 13.90 27.16
CA GLU A 153 -61.46 13.42 28.38
C GLU A 153 -61.92 11.98 28.66
N ILE A 154 -61.27 11.00 28.02
CA ILE A 154 -61.47 9.60 28.33
C ILE A 154 -60.66 9.34 29.61
N GLU A 155 -61.29 9.57 30.76
CA GLU A 155 -60.90 8.93 32.01
C GLU A 155 -61.24 7.43 31.89
N ALA A 156 -60.57 6.74 30.96
CA ALA A 156 -60.63 5.30 30.84
C ALA A 156 -59.91 4.73 32.05
N ASP A 157 -60.54 3.76 32.71
CA ASP A 157 -59.88 2.95 33.72
C ASP A 157 -58.74 2.13 33.06
N MET A 158 -57.60 2.78 32.87
CA MET A 158 -56.39 2.24 32.26
C MET A 158 -55.78 1.11 33.10
N THR A 159 -56.27 0.91 34.33
CA THR A 159 -55.76 -0.09 35.28
C THR A 159 -55.86 -1.50 34.71
N GLU A 160 -56.96 -1.83 34.02
CA GLU A 160 -57.14 -3.16 33.42
C GLU A 160 -56.19 -3.40 32.23
N ALA A 161 -56.04 -2.40 31.37
CA ALA A 161 -55.12 -2.45 30.22
C ALA A 161 -53.64 -2.52 30.67
N TYR A 162 -53.26 -1.78 31.72
CA TYR A 162 -51.91 -1.86 32.32
C TYR A 162 -51.65 -3.23 32.93
N ASN A 163 -52.62 -3.80 33.65
CA ASN A 163 -52.50 -5.14 34.23
C ASN A 163 -52.40 -6.22 33.15
N GLU A 164 -53.15 -6.09 32.05
CA GLU A 164 -53.05 -7.01 30.92
C GLU A 164 -51.67 -6.91 30.23
N ALA A 165 -51.18 -5.70 29.98
CA ALA A 165 -49.86 -5.46 29.40
C ALA A 165 -48.72 -5.99 30.29
N GLU A 166 -48.82 -5.82 31.60
CA GLU A 166 -47.86 -6.38 32.55
C GLU A 166 -47.92 -7.91 32.56
N ASN A 167 -49.12 -8.49 32.52
CA ASN A 167 -49.28 -9.95 32.44
C ASN A 167 -48.72 -10.53 31.14
N VAL A 168 -48.91 -9.85 30.00
CA VAL A 168 -48.33 -10.26 28.72
C VAL A 168 -46.81 -10.16 28.79
N SER A 169 -46.27 -9.08 29.35
CA SER A 169 -44.83 -8.88 29.50
C SER A 169 -44.19 -9.96 30.38
N ARG A 170 -44.82 -10.31 31.51
CA ARG A 170 -44.36 -11.41 32.38
C ARG A 170 -44.36 -12.76 31.66
N LYS A 171 -45.39 -13.05 30.86
CA LYS A 171 -45.46 -14.27 30.05
C LYS A 171 -44.37 -14.31 28.98
N THR A 172 -44.10 -13.20 28.28
CA THR A 172 -43.06 -13.16 27.26
C THR A 172 -41.66 -13.32 27.87
N TYR A 173 -41.40 -12.71 29.03
CA TYR A 173 -40.14 -12.92 29.75
C TYR A 173 -39.96 -14.39 30.20
N ALA A 174 -41.02 -15.03 30.72
CA ALA A 174 -40.96 -16.44 31.09
C ALA A 174 -40.65 -17.34 29.89
N VAL A 175 -41.31 -17.12 28.74
CA VAL A 175 -41.04 -17.86 27.50
C VAL A 175 -39.61 -17.62 27.00
N ALA A 176 -39.10 -16.39 27.12
CA ALA A 176 -37.73 -16.08 26.72
C ALA A 176 -36.70 -16.81 27.61
N GLU A 177 -36.94 -16.90 28.91
CA GLU A 177 -36.08 -17.64 29.84
C GLU A 177 -36.13 -19.15 29.57
N GLU A 178 -37.32 -19.71 29.35
CA GLU A 178 -37.48 -21.12 28.96
C GLU A 178 -36.76 -21.43 27.64
N LEU A 179 -36.85 -20.53 26.66
CA LEU A 179 -36.15 -20.66 25.39
C LEU A 179 -34.63 -20.64 25.61
N GLN A 180 -34.12 -19.70 26.42
CA GLN A 180 -32.70 -19.61 26.74
C GLN A 180 -32.19 -20.91 27.40
N GLN A 181 -32.97 -21.52 28.29
CA GLN A 181 -32.62 -22.79 28.92
C GLN A 181 -32.69 -23.97 27.92
N CYS A 182 -33.67 -23.98 27.02
CA CYS A 182 -33.90 -25.10 26.11
C CYS A 182 -32.96 -25.10 24.88
N VAL A 183 -32.53 -23.94 24.40
CA VAL A 183 -31.76 -23.81 23.14
C VAL A 183 -30.47 -24.63 23.16
N ALA A 184 -29.68 -24.56 24.24
CA ALA A 184 -28.44 -25.33 24.33
C ALA A 184 -28.68 -26.84 24.29
N THR A 185 -29.70 -27.31 25.02
CA THR A 185 -30.07 -28.73 25.06
C THR A 185 -30.59 -29.22 23.70
N GLN A 186 -31.40 -28.41 23.00
CA GLN A 186 -31.90 -28.75 21.66
C GLN A 186 -30.78 -28.72 20.62
N TYR A 187 -29.83 -27.80 20.75
CA TYR A 187 -28.64 -27.75 19.90
C TYR A 187 -27.80 -29.03 20.05
N GLU A 188 -27.51 -29.46 21.28
CA GLU A 188 -26.81 -30.73 21.52
C GLU A 188 -27.57 -31.94 20.96
N ARG A 189 -28.89 -31.98 21.13
CA ARG A 189 -29.73 -33.04 20.55
C ARG A 189 -29.65 -33.05 19.02
N SER A 190 -29.63 -31.88 18.40
CA SER A 190 -29.52 -31.75 16.94
C SER A 190 -28.16 -32.24 16.44
N GLU A 191 -27.06 -31.92 17.12
CA GLU A 191 -25.72 -32.41 16.80
C GLU A 191 -25.63 -33.93 16.94
N ARG A 192 -26.16 -34.50 18.04
CA ARG A 192 -26.22 -35.95 18.21
C ARG A 192 -27.06 -36.62 17.13
N LEU A 193 -28.17 -36.02 16.71
CA LEU A 193 -28.99 -36.55 15.62
C LEU A 193 -28.25 -36.50 14.28
N LYS A 194 -27.46 -35.46 13.99
CA LYS A 194 -26.59 -35.43 12.80
C LYS A 194 -25.57 -36.57 12.81
N VAL A 195 -24.95 -36.83 13.96
CA VAL A 195 -24.00 -37.94 14.11
C VAL A 195 -24.71 -39.29 13.91
N VAL A 196 -25.81 -39.54 14.61
CA VAL A 196 -26.58 -40.79 14.47
C VAL A 196 -27.09 -40.99 13.04
N THR A 197 -27.57 -39.93 12.38
CA THR A 197 -28.02 -40.04 10.99
C THR A 197 -26.87 -40.31 10.02
N ALA A 198 -25.67 -39.79 10.27
CA ALA A 198 -24.48 -40.14 9.50
C ALA A 198 -24.06 -41.60 9.74
N GLU A 199 -24.09 -42.07 10.98
CA GLU A 199 -23.81 -43.47 11.33
C GLU A 199 -24.83 -44.44 10.71
N VAL A 200 -26.14 -44.14 10.79
CA VAL A 200 -27.19 -44.95 10.17
C VAL A 200 -27.05 -44.96 8.64
N LYS A 201 -26.66 -43.85 8.02
CA LYS A 201 -26.35 -43.83 6.58
C LYS A 201 -25.14 -44.69 6.25
N ALA A 202 -24.10 -44.70 7.09
CA ALA A 202 -22.91 -45.53 6.92
C ALA A 202 -23.19 -47.03 7.16
N LEU A 203 -24.20 -47.36 7.98
CA LEU A 203 -24.62 -48.73 8.29
C LEU A 203 -25.59 -49.34 7.27
N LYS A 204 -26.03 -48.60 6.24
CA LYS A 204 -26.79 -49.18 5.14
C LYS A 204 -25.88 -50.08 4.31
N PHE A 205 -25.99 -51.39 4.56
CA PHE A 205 -25.64 -52.47 3.63
C PHE A 205 -26.51 -52.41 2.36
#